data_AF-A0A9D4RPG4-F1
#
_entry.id   AF-A0A9D4RPG4-F1
#
_cell.length_a   1.000
_cell.length_b   1.000
_cell.length_c   1.000
_cell.angle_alpha   90.00
_cell.angle_beta   90.00
_cell.angle_gamma   90.00
#
_symmetry.space_group_name_H-M   'P 1'
#
loop_
_entity.id
_entity.type
_entity.pdbx_description
1 polymer ?
#
loop_
_entity_poly.entity_id
_entity_poly.type
_entity_poly.pdbx_seq_one_letter_code
_entity_poly.pdbx_strand_id
1 'polypeptide(L)'
;MDGATAGADASMSETGLSNADLLKQYMETHFLKYENRSDMKQPVLLIFSGHSTHTSPDIIFQARARDIHLFVLPAHTSHIL
;
A
#
# COMPACT_ATOMS: atom_id res chain seq x y z
N MET A 1 2.06 20.26 0.66
CA MET A 1 0.79 20.59 -0.01
C MET A 1 0.10 21.62 0.86
N ASP A 2 -0.16 22.83 0.35
CA ASP A 2 -0.66 23.93 1.18
C ASP A 2 -2.02 23.57 1.79
N GLY A 3 -2.15 23.78 3.11
CA GLY A 3 -3.35 23.44 3.88
C GLY A 3 -3.52 21.96 4.27
N ALA A 4 -2.59 21.07 3.92
CA ALA A 4 -2.67 19.66 4.31
C ALA A 4 -2.16 19.41 5.75
N THR A 5 -2.66 18.33 6.37
CA THR A 5 -2.17 17.87 7.67
C THR A 5 -0.73 17.36 7.58
N ALA A 6 0.03 17.46 8.68
CA ALA A 6 1.40 16.96 8.74
C ALA A 6 1.47 15.48 8.32
N GLY A 7 2.42 15.13 7.46
CA GLY A 7 2.60 13.77 6.94
C GLY A 7 1.72 13.42 5.74
N ALA A 8 0.77 14.28 5.33
CA ALA A 8 0.02 14.05 4.10
C ALA A 8 0.92 14.07 2.87
N ASP A 9 0.71 13.10 1.98
CA ASP A 9 1.43 12.94 0.72
C ASP A 9 0.45 12.63 -0.41
N ALA A 10 0.81 12.98 -1.64
CA ALA A 10 -0.02 12.79 -2.82
C ALA A 10 0.84 12.55 -4.05
N SER A 11 0.41 11.63 -4.92
CA SER A 11 1.05 11.36 -6.20
C SER A 11 0.01 10.91 -7.21
N MET A 12 0.24 11.24 -8.48
CA MET A 12 -0.71 10.99 -9.57
C MET A 12 0.07 10.61 -10.83
N SER A 13 -0.44 9.63 -11.58
CA SER A 13 0.09 9.32 -12.90
C SER A 13 -0.43 10.33 -13.93
N GLU A 14 0.20 10.39 -15.11
CA GLU A 14 -0.27 11.26 -16.20
C GLU A 14 -1.71 10.96 -16.63
N THR A 15 -2.14 9.70 -16.50
CA THR A 15 -3.50 9.26 -16.86
C THR A 15 -4.53 9.47 -15.75
N GLY A 16 -4.09 9.88 -14.54
CA GLY A 16 -4.93 9.94 -13.35
C GLY A 16 -5.29 8.57 -12.75
N LEU A 17 -4.85 7.47 -13.35
CA LEU A 17 -5.08 6.11 -12.85
C LEU A 17 -3.94 5.66 -11.93
N SER A 18 -4.27 4.92 -10.87
CA SER A 18 -3.26 4.26 -10.04
C SER A 18 -2.54 3.16 -10.85
N ASN A 19 -1.27 2.93 -10.53
CA ASN A 19 -0.44 1.91 -11.18
C ASN A 19 0.56 1.28 -10.19
N ALA A 20 1.36 0.32 -10.67
CA ALA A 20 2.30 -0.40 -9.84
C ALA A 20 3.41 0.49 -9.27
N ASP A 21 3.86 1.50 -10.03
CA ASP A 21 4.92 2.41 -9.61
C ASP A 21 4.45 3.34 -8.48
N LEU A 22 3.23 3.86 -8.58
CA LEU A 22 2.61 4.67 -7.52
C LEU A 22 2.39 3.85 -6.25
N LEU A 23 1.95 2.60 -6.38
CA LEU A 23 1.83 1.71 -5.21
C LEU A 23 3.20 1.44 -4.59
N LYS A 24 4.23 1.16 -5.40
CA LYS A 24 5.59 0.95 -4.91
C LYS A 24 6.10 2.18 -4.17
N GLN A 25 5.94 3.37 -4.75
CA GLN A 25 6.30 4.64 -4.11
C GLN A 25 5.57 4.78 -2.78
N TYR A 26 4.24 4.59 -2.75
CA TYR A 26 3.46 4.65 -1.52
C TYR A 26 3.98 3.67 -0.45
N MET A 27 4.28 2.42 -0.83
CA MET A 27 4.81 1.42 0.09
C MET A 27 6.15 1.87 0.69
N GLU A 28 7.07 2.33 -0.14
CA GLU A 28 8.46 2.65 0.25
C GLU A 28 8.58 3.99 0.99
N THR A 29 7.89 5.03 0.54
CA THR A 29 8.07 6.40 1.07
C THR A 29 7.07 6.75 2.16
N HIS A 30 5.95 6.05 2.23
CA HIS A 30 4.84 6.41 3.10
C HIS A 30 4.45 5.27 4.05
N PHE A 31 3.89 4.17 3.54
CA PHE A 31 3.37 3.10 4.38
C PHE A 31 4.46 2.54 5.31
N LEU A 32 5.57 2.04 4.77
CA LEU A 32 6.65 1.45 5.56
C LEU A 32 7.39 2.47 6.43
N LYS A 33 7.32 3.75 6.10
CA LYS A 33 7.90 4.83 6.92
C LYS A 33 7.09 5.07 8.20
N TYR A 34 5.76 5.01 8.09
CA TYR A 34 4.85 5.30 9.21
C TYR A 34 4.35 4.04 9.92
N GLU A 35 4.52 2.87 9.32
CA GLU A 35 4.36 1.57 9.96
C GLU A 35 5.49 1.40 10.99
N ASN A 36 5.21 1.76 12.25
CA ASN A 36 6.21 1.86 13.32
C ASN A 36 6.13 0.73 14.34
N ARG A 37 5.55 -0.43 14.00
CA ARG A 37 5.28 -1.46 15.00
C ARG A 37 6.57 -1.82 15.72
N SER A 38 6.51 -1.73 17.05
CA SER A 38 7.66 -1.94 17.91
C SER A 38 7.90 -3.43 18.19
N ASP A 39 6.88 -4.26 17.99
CA ASP A 39 6.93 -5.71 18.21
C ASP A 39 6.65 -6.47 16.89
N MET A 40 7.66 -7.20 16.43
CA MET A 40 7.55 -8.07 15.26
C MET A 40 6.71 -9.33 15.51
N LYS A 41 6.18 -9.55 16.71
CA LYS A 41 5.22 -10.63 17.01
C LYS A 41 3.78 -10.29 16.67
N GLN A 42 3.52 -9.04 16.25
CA GLN A 42 2.21 -8.59 15.80
C GLN A 42 2.21 -8.44 14.27
N PRO A 43 1.77 -9.47 13.53
CA PRO A 43 1.72 -9.39 12.07
C PRO A 43 0.77 -8.29 11.64
N VAL A 44 1.13 -7.57 10.57
CA VAL A 44 0.27 -6.54 9.97
C VAL A 44 -0.51 -7.17 8.82
N LEU A 45 -1.82 -7.03 8.83
CA LEU A 45 -2.68 -7.39 7.70
C LEU A 45 -2.98 -6.14 6.88
N LEU A 46 -2.41 -6.05 5.67
CA LEU A 46 -2.66 -4.97 4.72
C LEU A 46 -3.73 -5.42 3.71
N ILE A 47 -4.91 -4.82 3.78
CA ILE A 47 -6.06 -5.10 2.91
C ILE A 47 -6.19 -4.00 1.85
N PHE A 48 -6.29 -4.37 0.58
CA PHE A 48 -6.44 -3.41 -0.52
C PHE A 48 -7.19 -4.02 -1.71
N SER A 49 -7.63 -3.16 -2.64
CA SER A 49 -8.39 -3.58 -3.82
C SER A 49 -7.56 -4.47 -4.75
N GLY A 50 -8.15 -5.52 -5.33
CA GLY A 50 -7.45 -6.41 -6.27
C GLY A 50 -7.42 -5.95 -7.70
N HIS A 51 -7.09 -4.68 -7.89
CA HIS A 51 -6.64 -4.25 -9.21
C HIS A 51 -5.29 -4.90 -9.51
N SER A 52 -5.07 -5.35 -10.74
CA SER A 52 -3.85 -6.09 -11.15
C SER A 52 -2.57 -5.29 -10.96
N THR A 53 -2.65 -3.96 -10.93
CA THR A 53 -1.51 -3.08 -10.64
C THR A 53 -1.03 -3.18 -9.19
N HIS A 54 -1.80 -3.82 -8.31
CA HIS A 54 -1.42 -4.00 -6.90
C HIS A 54 -0.69 -5.31 -6.61
N THR A 55 -0.37 -6.08 -7.66
CA THR A 55 0.45 -7.29 -7.54
C THR A 55 1.80 -7.07 -8.22
N SER A 56 2.85 -6.86 -7.40
CA SER A 56 4.23 -6.76 -7.84
C SER A 56 5.12 -7.67 -6.98
N PRO A 57 6.02 -8.49 -7.56
CA PRO A 57 6.94 -9.33 -6.80
C PRO A 57 7.76 -8.55 -5.77
N ASP A 58 8.23 -7.36 -6.10
CA ASP A 58 9.02 -6.52 -5.18
C ASP A 58 8.23 -6.18 -3.91
N ILE A 59 6.96 -5.79 -4.06
CA ILE A 59 6.08 -5.46 -2.93
C ILE A 59 5.85 -6.70 -2.07
N ILE A 60 5.64 -7.86 -2.69
CA ILE A 60 5.45 -9.14 -1.98
C ILE A 60 6.70 -9.48 -1.17
N PHE A 61 7.90 -9.34 -1.74
CA PHE A 61 9.15 -9.62 -1.04
C PHE A 61 9.39 -8.63 0.12
N GLN A 62 9.13 -7.35 -0.10
CA GLN A 62 9.27 -6.32 0.94
C GLN A 62 8.28 -6.52 2.10
N ALA A 63 7.04 -6.91 1.80
CA ALA A 63 6.02 -7.20 2.79
C ALA A 63 6.38 -8.46 3.61
N ARG A 64 6.79 -9.53 2.93
CA ARG A 64 7.24 -10.78 3.56
C ARG A 64 8.42 -10.57 4.49
N ALA A 65 9.42 -9.80 4.09
CA ALA A 65 10.60 -9.50 4.91
C ALA A 65 10.25 -8.76 6.22
N ARG A 66 9.06 -8.18 6.29
CA ARG A 66 8.53 -7.42 7.42
C ARG A 66 7.30 -8.08 8.03
N ASP A 67 7.00 -9.36 7.83
CA ASP A 67 5.80 -9.99 8.42
C ASP A 67 4.48 -9.21 8.17
N ILE A 68 4.40 -8.56 7.00
CA ILE A 68 3.19 -7.90 6.50
C ILE A 68 2.48 -8.89 5.58
N HIS A 69 1.27 -9.29 5.96
CA HIS A 69 0.40 -10.13 5.17
C HIS A 69 -0.43 -9.25 4.22
N LEU A 70 -0.25 -9.48 2.92
CA LEU A 70 -1.02 -8.79 1.89
C LEU A 70 -2.31 -9.57 1.62
N PHE A 71 -3.46 -8.92 1.77
CA PHE A 71 -4.77 -9.49 1.42
C PHE A 71 -5.42 -8.67 0.32
N VAL A 72 -5.43 -9.26 -0.87
CA VAL A 72 -5.95 -8.64 -2.08
C VAL A 72 -7.42 -9.01 -2.23
N LEU A 73 -8.30 -8.01 -2.20
CA LEU A 73 -9.73 -8.23 -2.40
C LEU A 73 -10.03 -8.60 -3.86
N PRO A 74 -11.01 -9.46 -4.17
CA PRO A 74 -11.38 -9.70 -5.56
C PRO A 74 -11.78 -8.40 -6.26
N ALA A 75 -11.57 -8.33 -7.58
CA ALA A 75 -11.95 -7.15 -8.34
C ALA A 75 -13.47 -6.88 -8.19
N HIS A 76 -13.84 -5.60 -8.19
CA HIS A 76 -15.23 -5.12 -8.12
C HIS A 76 -16.01 -5.47 -6.83
N THR A 77 -15.36 -5.88 -5.74
CA THR A 77 -16.05 -6.21 -4.47
C THR A 77 -16.18 -5.03 -3.51
N SER A 78 -16.02 -3.78 -3.96
CA SER A 78 -16.18 -2.60 -3.10
C SER A 78 -17.56 -2.50 -2.45
N HIS A 79 -18.57 -3.16 -3.01
CA HIS A 79 -19.95 -3.17 -2.51
C HIS A 79 -20.22 -4.29 -1.48
N ILE A 80 -19.25 -5.16 -1.22
CA ILE A 80 -19.40 -6.32 -0.32
C ILE A 80 -18.84 -6.03 1.08
N LEU A 81 -18.00 -5.00 1.22
CA LEU A 81 -17.33 -4.59 2.46
C LEU A 81 -18.00 -3.38 3.11
#